data_AF-A0A920RFQ4-F1
#
_entry.id   AF-A0A920RFQ4-F1
#
_cell.length_a   1.000
_cell.length_b   1.000
_cell.length_c   1.000
_cell.angle_alpha   90.00
_cell.angle_beta   90.00
_cell.angle_gamma   90.00
#
_symmetry.space_group_name_H-M   'P 1'
#
loop_
_entity.id
_entity.type
_entity.pdbx_description
1 polymer ?
#
loop_
_entity_poly.entity_id
_entity_poly.type
_entity_poly.pdbx_seq_one_letter_code
_entity_poly.pdbx_strand_id
1 'polypeptide(L)'
;MAFSVPLLAGASETEAVRLAYDAMAIGADAIMCQWSPRFVAAAAEAGVPVQGHAGLVPRKSTWTGGLSAVGKTLDEAFWGLPRDQSAGKGPGRTQWKSKYSGRLLRRSQTDNLLTSSIGGGGGEFSFFLQKNLVTTHRLTPPSKQYRIFIK
;
A
#
# COMPACT_ATOMS: atom_id res chain seq x y z
N MET A 1 -5.39 10.34 -9.51
CA MET A 1 -3.99 10.10 -9.15
C MET A 1 -3.88 9.93 -7.63
N ALA A 2 -3.24 8.86 -7.15
CA ALA A 2 -3.02 8.66 -5.71
C ALA A 2 -1.66 9.24 -5.29
N PHE A 3 -1.62 10.11 -4.27
CA PHE A 3 -0.38 10.73 -3.80
C PHE A 3 0.20 9.94 -2.63
N SER A 4 1.52 9.76 -2.59
CA SER A 4 2.16 9.11 -1.45
C SER A 4 2.37 10.11 -0.32
N VAL A 5 1.80 9.82 0.85
CA VAL A 5 1.95 10.66 2.04
C VAL A 5 3.04 10.07 2.94
N PRO A 6 3.94 10.91 3.51
CA PRO A 6 5.06 10.37 4.25
C PRO A 6 4.64 9.67 5.57
N LEU A 7 5.26 8.51 5.85
CA LEU A 7 5.06 7.72 7.09
C LEU A 7 5.20 8.57 8.36
N LEU A 8 6.15 9.51 8.39
CA LEU A 8 6.49 10.33 9.56
C LEU A 8 5.86 11.74 9.52
N ALA A 9 4.95 12.02 8.58
CA ALA A 9 4.41 13.37 8.42
C ALA A 9 3.36 13.76 9.49
N GLY A 10 2.72 12.79 10.15
CA GLY A 10 1.72 13.04 11.19
C GLY A 10 1.96 12.15 12.41
N ALA A 11 1.69 12.69 13.59
CA ALA A 11 1.81 12.02 14.89
C ALA A 11 0.45 11.75 15.56
N SER A 12 -0.64 12.25 14.97
CA SER A 12 -2.02 12.06 15.46
C SER A 12 -3.01 11.84 14.31
N GLU A 13 -4.21 11.36 14.66
CA GLU A 13 -5.34 11.22 13.72
C GLU A 13 -5.70 12.55 13.05
N THR A 14 -5.74 13.65 13.80
CA THR A 14 -6.03 14.99 13.28
C THR A 14 -5.01 15.43 12.25
N GLU A 15 -3.72 15.20 12.52
CA GLU A 15 -2.66 15.51 11.55
C GLU A 15 -2.73 14.61 10.32
N ALA A 16 -3.07 13.33 10.48
CA ALA A 16 -3.26 12.41 9.36
C ALA A 16 -4.38 12.90 8.42
N VAL A 17 -5.51 13.34 8.98
CA VAL A 17 -6.61 13.94 8.20
C VAL A 17 -6.17 15.24 7.53
N ARG A 18 -5.45 16.12 8.24
CA ARG A 18 -4.95 17.39 7.68
C ARG A 18 -4.05 17.16 6.47
N LEU A 19 -3.09 16.24 6.60
CA LEU A 19 -2.19 15.86 5.50
C LEU A 19 -2.93 15.24 4.32
N ALA A 20 -3.98 14.46 4.61
CA ALA A 20 -4.82 13.88 3.58
C ALA A 20 -5.55 14.98 2.80
N TYR A 21 -6.16 15.95 3.47
CA TYR A 21 -6.80 17.10 2.83
C TYR A 21 -5.82 18.00 2.08
N ASP A 22 -4.63 18.25 2.63
CA ASP A 22 -3.58 19.00 1.93
C ASP A 22 -3.23 18.31 0.59
N ALA A 23 -3.16 16.96 0.57
CA ALA A 23 -2.95 16.19 -0.66
C ALA A 23 -4.13 16.29 -1.64
N MET A 24 -5.37 16.18 -1.15
CA MET A 24 -6.57 16.30 -2.00
C MET A 24 -6.67 17.71 -2.62
N ALA A 25 -6.34 18.76 -1.86
CA ALA A 25 -6.40 20.16 -2.30
C ALA A 25 -5.44 20.46 -3.47
N ILE A 26 -4.32 19.73 -3.57
CA ILE A 26 -3.36 19.85 -4.68
C ILE A 26 -3.63 18.86 -5.83
N GLY A 27 -4.79 18.19 -5.82
CA GLY A 27 -5.28 17.35 -6.91
C GLY A 27 -5.08 15.84 -6.74
N ALA A 28 -4.83 15.35 -5.53
CA ALA A 28 -4.91 13.92 -5.27
C ALA A 28 -6.37 13.44 -5.30
N ASP A 29 -6.64 12.31 -5.94
CA ASP A 29 -7.95 11.62 -5.85
C ASP A 29 -7.99 10.61 -4.69
N ALA A 30 -6.81 10.24 -4.18
CA ALA A 30 -6.62 9.31 -3.09
C ALA A 30 -5.22 9.52 -2.47
N ILE A 31 -5.02 9.02 -1.26
CA ILE A 31 -3.69 8.97 -0.65
C ILE A 31 -3.17 7.55 -0.57
N MET A 32 -1.85 7.38 -0.57
CA MET A 32 -1.17 6.12 -0.27
C MET A 32 -0.28 6.33 0.94
N CYS A 33 -0.44 5.50 1.97
CA CYS A 33 0.28 5.64 3.24
C CYS A 33 0.70 4.30 3.85
N GLN A 34 1.64 4.38 4.78
CA GLN A 34 2.15 3.25 5.58
C GLN A 34 1.76 3.42 7.06
N TRP A 35 0.73 4.22 7.31
CA TRP A 35 0.30 4.64 8.64
C TRP A 35 -0.37 3.51 9.43
N SER A 36 -0.59 3.76 10.71
CA SER A 36 -1.33 2.85 11.58
C SER A 36 -2.79 2.72 11.11
N PRO A 37 -3.48 1.61 11.43
CA PRO A 37 -4.90 1.46 11.16
C PRO A 37 -5.75 2.62 11.68
N ARG A 38 -5.37 3.20 12.82
CA ARG A 38 -6.07 4.33 13.45
C ARG A 38 -6.05 5.58 12.57
N PHE A 39 -4.91 5.88 11.95
CA PHE A 39 -4.80 7.05 11.06
C PHE A 39 -5.49 6.80 9.72
N VAL A 40 -5.41 5.57 9.20
CA VAL A 40 -6.15 5.15 8.00
C VAL A 40 -7.65 5.31 8.22
N ALA A 41 -8.14 4.88 9.39
CA ALA A 41 -9.54 4.99 9.77
C ALA A 41 -10.00 6.45 9.83
N ALA A 42 -9.26 7.30 10.54
CA ALA A 42 -9.58 8.71 10.66
C ALA A 42 -9.66 9.41 9.28
N ALA A 43 -8.72 9.12 8.38
CA ALA A 43 -8.74 9.66 7.02
C ALA A 43 -9.90 9.13 6.17
N ALA A 44 -10.24 7.84 6.29
CA ALA A 44 -11.36 7.23 5.58
C ALA A 44 -12.72 7.74 6.07
N GLU A 45 -12.88 7.91 7.39
CA GLU A 45 -14.06 8.54 8.02
C GLU A 45 -14.21 10.00 7.58
N ALA A 46 -13.10 10.72 7.44
CA ALA A 46 -13.04 12.08 6.91
C ALA A 46 -13.34 12.18 5.40
N GLY A 47 -13.68 11.07 4.74
CA GLY A 47 -14.09 11.01 3.35
C GLY A 47 -12.93 10.90 2.34
N VAL A 48 -11.70 10.66 2.79
CA VAL A 48 -10.54 10.52 1.89
C VAL A 48 -10.38 9.06 1.46
N PRO A 49 -10.28 8.74 0.17
CA PRO A 49 -9.89 7.40 -0.27
C PRO A 49 -8.44 7.09 0.12
N VAL A 50 -8.23 6.01 0.88
CA VAL A 50 -6.90 5.67 1.42
C VAL A 50 -6.40 4.36 0.86
N GLN A 51 -5.18 4.34 0.37
CA GLN A 51 -4.44 3.14 0.02
C GLN A 51 -3.40 2.83 1.11
N GLY A 52 -3.72 1.97 2.06
CA GLY A 52 -2.76 1.50 3.07
C GLY A 52 -1.69 0.60 2.45
N HIS A 53 -0.54 0.42 3.11
CA HIS A 53 0.56 -0.45 2.63
C HIS A 53 1.09 -1.32 3.75
N ALA A 54 1.00 -2.64 3.56
CA ALA A 54 1.62 -3.65 4.40
C ALA A 54 2.57 -4.59 3.66
N GLY A 55 3.06 -5.58 4.40
CA GLY A 55 4.15 -6.43 3.99
C GLY A 55 5.45 -5.63 4.01
N LEU A 56 6.26 -5.79 2.96
CA LEU A 56 7.56 -5.13 2.90
C LEU A 56 7.36 -3.62 2.70
N VAL A 57 7.59 -2.86 3.76
CA VAL A 57 7.57 -1.39 3.79
C VAL A 57 9.02 -0.88 3.69
N PRO A 58 9.47 -0.33 2.56
CA PRO A 58 10.87 0.06 2.37
C PRO A 58 11.40 1.04 3.43
N ARG A 59 10.54 1.94 3.95
CA ARG A 59 10.90 2.89 5.02
C ARG A 59 11.14 2.26 6.38
N LYS A 60 10.69 1.01 6.59
CA LYS A 60 10.94 0.23 7.81
C LYS A 60 12.09 -0.77 7.61
N SER A 61 12.81 -0.72 6.49
CA SER A 61 13.88 -1.67 6.17
C SER A 61 15.01 -1.68 7.20
N THR A 62 15.37 -0.53 7.78
CA THR A 62 16.38 -0.47 8.85
C THR A 62 15.93 -1.16 10.13
N TRP A 63 14.62 -1.20 10.40
CA TRP A 63 14.06 -1.88 11.57
C TRP A 63 13.99 -3.39 11.36
N THR A 64 13.91 -3.83 10.10
CA THR A 64 13.82 -5.25 9.72
C THR A 64 15.16 -5.83 9.24
N GLY A 65 16.27 -5.10 9.41
CA GLY A 65 17.60 -5.57 9.00
C GLY A 65 17.84 -5.64 7.49
N GLY A 66 17.08 -4.88 6.70
CA GLY A 66 17.18 -4.81 5.24
C GLY A 66 15.85 -5.03 4.52
N LEU A 67 15.93 -5.12 3.18
CA LEU A 67 14.79 -5.42 2.32
C LEU A 67 14.61 -6.93 2.18
N SER A 68 13.73 -7.51 2.98
CA SER A 68 13.44 -8.95 2.98
C SER A 68 11.97 -9.23 2.70
N ALA A 69 11.68 -10.36 2.07
CA ALA A 69 10.29 -10.81 1.91
C ALA A 69 9.65 -11.09 3.28
N VAL A 70 8.41 -10.65 3.48
CA VAL A 70 7.65 -10.80 4.73
C VAL A 70 6.29 -11.48 4.46
N GLY A 71 5.71 -12.11 5.48
CA GLY A 71 4.47 -12.86 5.35
C GLY A 71 4.67 -14.26 4.76
N LYS A 72 5.78 -14.91 5.14
CA LYS A 72 6.06 -16.30 4.76
C LYS A 72 5.06 -17.23 5.47
N THR A 73 4.69 -16.90 6.69
CA THR A 73 3.62 -17.55 7.47
C THR A 73 2.34 -16.72 7.42
N LEU A 74 1.20 -17.35 7.73
CA LEU A 74 -0.08 -16.63 7.83
C LEU A 74 -0.03 -15.58 8.94
N ASP A 75 0.57 -15.91 10.09
CA ASP A 75 0.64 -15.00 11.24
C ASP A 75 1.45 -13.74 10.93
N GLU A 76 2.59 -13.87 10.24
CA GLU A 76 3.37 -12.72 9.76
C GLU A 76 2.58 -11.87 8.75
N ALA A 77 1.76 -12.53 7.94
CA ALA A 77 0.92 -11.88 6.96
C ALA A 77 -0.17 -11.03 7.64
N PHE A 78 -0.72 -11.53 8.75
CA PHE A 78 -1.76 -10.85 9.51
C PHE A 78 -1.23 -9.80 10.51
N TRP A 79 0.04 -9.89 10.93
CA TRP A 79 0.63 -8.98 11.92
C TRP A 79 0.51 -7.49 11.59
N GLY A 80 0.51 -7.13 10.29
CA GLY A 80 0.44 -5.75 9.83
C GLY A 80 -0.95 -5.28 9.39
N LEU A 81 -1.93 -6.17 9.30
CA LEU A 81 -3.29 -5.85 8.84
C LEU A 81 -4.16 -5.40 10.02
N PRO A 82 -5.06 -4.41 9.83
CA PRO A 82 -6.11 -4.14 10.81
C PRO A 82 -6.89 -5.44 11.09
N ARG A 83 -6.97 -5.85 12.37
CA ARG A 83 -7.80 -7.01 12.77
C ARG A 83 -9.28 -6.78 12.49
N ASP A 84 -9.67 -5.50 12.53
CA ASP A 84 -10.99 -5.04 12.15
C ASP A 84 -10.89 -4.16 10.89
N GLN A 85 -11.46 -4.64 9.80
CA GLN A 85 -11.52 -3.91 8.52
C GLN A 85 -12.70 -2.92 8.48
N SER A 86 -13.55 -2.88 9.51
CA SER A 86 -14.66 -1.92 9.63
C SER A 86 -14.16 -0.46 9.63
N ALA A 87 -12.93 -0.25 10.11
CA ALA A 87 -12.26 1.04 10.18
C ALA A 87 -12.05 1.69 8.78
N GLY A 88 -12.20 0.93 7.69
CA GLY A 88 -12.14 1.43 6.31
C GLY A 88 -13.46 1.35 5.54
N LYS A 89 -14.58 1.05 6.21
CA LYS A 89 -15.94 0.93 5.61
C LYS A 89 -16.72 2.25 5.58
N GLY A 90 -16.07 3.38 5.88
CA GLY A 90 -16.63 4.71 5.60
C GLY A 90 -16.80 4.95 4.10
N PRO A 91 -17.50 6.02 3.68
CA PRO A 91 -17.74 6.33 2.27
C PRO A 91 -16.45 6.52 1.44
N GLY A 92 -15.29 6.71 2.08
CA GLY A 92 -13.97 6.62 1.48
C GLY A 92 -13.49 5.18 1.34
N ARG A 93 -13.48 4.64 0.11
CA ARG A 93 -12.96 3.29 -0.18
C ARG A 93 -11.50 3.17 0.29
N THR A 94 -11.23 2.24 1.20
CA THR A 94 -9.87 1.97 1.70
C THR A 94 -9.25 0.80 0.94
N GLN A 95 -8.24 1.03 0.10
CA GLN A 95 -7.51 -0.02 -0.59
C GLN A 95 -6.31 -0.46 0.27
N TRP A 96 -6.01 -1.76 0.37
CA TRP A 96 -4.81 -2.21 1.08
C TRP A 96 -3.79 -2.78 0.09
N LYS A 97 -2.62 -2.15 0.01
CA LYS A 97 -1.44 -2.68 -0.68
C LYS A 97 -0.80 -3.72 0.20
N SER A 98 -0.44 -4.85 -0.38
CA SER A 98 0.57 -5.64 0.26
C SER A 98 1.51 -6.42 -0.65
N LYS A 99 2.77 -6.43 -0.20
CA LYS A 99 3.79 -7.41 -0.58
C LYS A 99 3.66 -8.62 0.34
N TYR A 100 2.65 -9.46 0.11
CA TYR A 100 2.55 -10.78 0.73
C TYR A 100 2.58 -11.87 -0.32
N SER A 101 3.26 -12.97 -0.04
CA SER A 101 3.25 -14.17 -0.86
C SER A 101 1.89 -14.87 -0.79
N GLY A 102 1.11 -14.85 -1.87
CA GLY A 102 -0.04 -15.72 -2.24
C GLY A 102 -1.20 -15.99 -1.25
N ARG A 103 -0.99 -16.02 0.06
CA ARG A 103 -1.94 -16.53 1.08
C ARG A 103 -2.95 -15.50 1.57
N LEU A 104 -2.63 -14.22 1.54
CA LEU A 104 -3.60 -13.16 1.88
C LEU A 104 -4.63 -12.89 0.80
N LEU A 105 -4.37 -13.35 -0.43
CA LEU A 105 -5.31 -13.27 -1.53
C LEU A 105 -6.63 -14.00 -1.22
N ARG A 106 -6.57 -15.08 -0.42
CA ARG A 106 -7.77 -15.88 -0.09
C ARG A 106 -8.76 -15.14 0.81
N ARG A 107 -8.34 -14.05 1.48
CA ARG A 107 -9.21 -13.19 2.30
C ARG A 107 -9.62 -11.89 1.58
N SER A 108 -8.86 -11.44 0.57
CA SER A 108 -9.31 -10.36 -0.33
C SER A 108 -10.64 -10.70 -1.01
N GLN A 109 -10.93 -11.99 -1.22
CA GLN A 109 -12.20 -12.43 -1.80
C GLN A 109 -13.41 -12.32 -0.84
N THR A 110 -13.20 -12.01 0.45
CA THR A 110 -14.28 -11.87 1.43
C THR A 110 -14.60 -10.43 1.80
N ASP A 111 -13.79 -9.46 1.36
CA ASP A 111 -13.92 -8.06 1.71
C ASP A 111 -14.11 -7.21 0.44
N ASN A 112 -14.94 -6.16 0.48
CA ASN A 112 -15.17 -5.23 -0.64
C ASN A 112 -13.95 -4.32 -0.93
N LEU A 113 -12.73 -4.77 -0.60
CA LEU A 113 -11.49 -4.03 -0.75
C LEU A 113 -10.65 -4.63 -1.86
N LEU A 114 -10.13 -3.74 -2.73
CA LEU A 114 -9.22 -4.17 -3.78
C LEU A 114 -7.80 -4.37 -3.24
N THR A 115 -7.09 -5.38 -3.73
CA THR A 115 -5.69 -5.64 -3.34
C THR A 115 -4.74 -5.47 -4.52
N SER A 116 -3.72 -4.61 -4.37
CA SER A 116 -2.62 -4.51 -5.32
C SER A 116 -1.31 -5.08 -4.76
N SER A 117 -0.53 -5.73 -5.62
CA SER A 117 0.73 -6.39 -5.25
C SER A 117 1.90 -5.98 -6.13
N ILE A 118 3.09 -5.95 -5.53
CA ILE A 118 4.37 -5.80 -6.25
C ILE A 118 5.27 -6.96 -5.82
N GLY A 119 5.40 -8.01 -6.62
CA GLY A 119 6.29 -9.14 -6.26
C GLY A 119 5.79 -10.09 -5.17
N GLY A 120 4.51 -9.99 -4.77
CA GLY A 120 3.87 -10.96 -3.86
C GLY A 120 3.21 -12.15 -4.59
N GLY A 121 2.93 -12.03 -5.89
CA GLY A 121 2.26 -13.06 -6.67
C GLY A 121 0.80 -13.26 -6.21
N GLY A 122 -0.14 -12.60 -6.89
CA GLY A 122 -1.57 -12.72 -6.58
C GLY A 122 -2.18 -11.49 -5.90
N GLY A 123 -1.96 -10.29 -6.43
CA GLY A 123 -2.92 -9.19 -6.25
C GLY A 123 -3.92 -9.17 -7.40
N GLU A 124 -5.08 -8.54 -7.24
CA GLU A 124 -6.03 -8.34 -8.36
C GLU A 124 -5.40 -7.49 -9.46
N PHE A 125 -4.55 -6.54 -9.07
CA PHE A 125 -3.72 -5.77 -9.98
C PHE A 125 -2.27 -5.71 -9.50
N SER A 126 -1.34 -5.63 -10.46
CA SER A 126 0.09 -5.49 -10.18
C SER A 126 0.54 -4.05 -10.41
N PHE A 127 1.38 -3.54 -9.50
CA PHE A 127 2.02 -2.24 -9.67
C PHE A 127 3.54 -2.41 -9.76
N PHE A 128 4.18 -1.60 -10.60
CA PHE A 128 5.63 -1.55 -10.74
C PHE A 128 6.10 -0.11 -10.72
N LEU A 129 7.32 0.11 -10.22
CA LEU A 129 7.98 1.40 -10.39
C LEU A 129 8.33 1.57 -11.86
N GLN A 130 7.90 2.68 -12.47
CA GLN A 130 8.09 2.96 -13.89
C GLN A 130 9.55 2.80 -14.34
N LYS A 131 10.51 3.25 -13.51
CA LYS A 131 11.94 3.06 -13.76
C LYS A 131 12.26 1.58 -14.02
N ASN A 132 11.75 0.67 -13.20
CA ASN A 132 11.99 -0.77 -13.36
C ASN A 132 11.30 -1.40 -14.59
N LEU A 133 10.38 -0.70 -15.25
CA LEU A 133 9.76 -1.16 -16.49
C LEU A 133 10.55 -0.73 -17.73
N VAL A 134 11.10 0.50 -17.70
CA VAL A 134 11.63 1.20 -18.89
C VAL A 134 13.17 1.29 -18.92
N THR A 135 13.90 0.94 -17.85
CA THR A 135 15.38 1.02 -17.88
C THR A 135 16.06 -0.10 -18.67
N THR A 136 17.31 0.14 -19.07
CA THR A 136 18.28 -0.84 -19.57
C THR A 136 19.20 -1.41 -18.48
N HIS A 137 19.04 -1.01 -17.21
CA HIS A 137 19.90 -1.47 -16.11
C HIS A 137 19.47 -2.84 -15.57
N ARG A 138 20.40 -3.56 -14.93
CA ARG A 138 20.09 -4.83 -14.24
C ARG A 138 18.96 -4.62 -13.24
N LEU A 139 17.88 -5.37 -13.43
CA LEU A 139 16.72 -5.33 -12.57
C LEU A 139 16.96 -6.10 -11.27
N THR A 140 16.51 -5.54 -10.16
CA THR A 140 16.35 -6.30 -8.91
C THR A 140 15.08 -7.17 -9.01
N PRO A 141 15.18 -8.51 -8.81
CA PRO A 141 14.02 -9.38 -8.73
C PRO A 141 13.00 -8.86 -7.70
N PRO A 142 11.68 -9.00 -7.95
CA PRO A 142 11.03 -9.74 -9.05
C PRO A 142 10.61 -8.84 -10.23
N SER A 143 11.29 -7.71 -10.46
CA SER A 143 10.94 -6.79 -11.55
C SER A 143 11.14 -7.45 -12.92
N LYS A 144 10.24 -7.18 -13.87
CA LYS A 144 10.37 -7.58 -15.29
C LYS A 144 10.50 -6.35 -16.16
N GLN A 145 11.39 -6.38 -17.14
CA GLN A 145 11.55 -5.32 -18.14
C GLN A 145 10.50 -5.53 -19.23
N TYR A 146 9.68 -4.52 -19.49
CA TYR A 146 8.75 -4.54 -20.61
C TYR A 146 9.35 -3.60 -21.66
N ARG A 147 10.03 -4.19 -22.64
CA ARG A 147 10.69 -3.42 -23.70
C ARG A 147 9.62 -2.73 -24.52
N ILE A 148 9.74 -1.41 -24.64
CA ILE A 148 8.90 -0.60 -25.51
C ILE A 148 9.28 -0.93 -26.96
N PHE A 149 8.37 -1.59 -27.69
CA PHE A 149 8.44 -1.71 -29.15
C PHE A 149 7.78 -0.47 -29.77
N ILE A 150 8.40 0.69 -29.63
CA ILE A 150 8.07 1.82 -30.51
C ILE A 150 9.03 1.67 -31.69
N LYS A 151 8.49 1.27 -32.85
CA LYS A 151 9.12 1.48 -34.15
C LYS A 151 8.92 2.93 -34.56
#